data_AF-A0A3C1W4J4-F1
#
_entry.id   AF-A0A3C1W4J4-F1
#
_cell.length_a   1.000
_cell.length_b   1.000
_cell.length_c   1.000
_cell.angle_alpha   90.00
_cell.angle_beta   90.00
_cell.angle_gamma   90.00
#
_symmetry.space_group_name_H-M   'P 1'
#
loop_
_entity.id
_entity.type
_entity.pdbx_description
1 polymer ?
#
loop_
_entity_poly.entity_id
_entity_poly.type
_entity_poly.pdbx_seq_one_letter_code
_entity_poly.pdbx_strand_id
1 'polypeptide(L)'
;MKSPILVLLALFPGMDCVGDPAYPLYHPKLENSKKGDHHDFPLGVISATGRLIDGESEILIVDVGKGGVAEKAGLKVGDRIVSPQGRSPSLFSKATETGLAGPQAELARAYDAARATVPHDLDVEVQRGGKRLALKVHLPGGRLDPAKLLKGIAAHLLSTQQKNGRWQPGVGGDADVYTSAFCGLALLAADEPRFLPAITAAIHFIKEKSTASIDLKNPRVGPKNWQAASSAILMAEYQLATGDKSFFKFLQANCDLLAARVTKNGKMGHHFDIPYNGGGLVIINSQAHLAWALAEKCGLARDEIAWSRSYLEVEASLDQRTGALGYSAKAPRSPDIAARTG
;
A
#
# COMPACT_ATOMS: atom_id res chain seq x y z
N MET A 1 -10.02 -26.32 -62.54
CA MET A 1 -9.04 -25.45 -61.84
C MET A 1 -9.77 -24.63 -60.79
N LYS A 2 -9.50 -24.94 -59.52
CA LYS A 2 -9.67 -24.18 -58.26
C LYS A 2 -10.96 -23.35 -58.05
N SER A 3 -11.92 -23.96 -57.33
CA SER A 3 -12.93 -23.23 -56.53
C SER A 3 -12.25 -22.59 -55.31
N PRO A 4 -12.60 -21.35 -54.92
CA PRO A 4 -12.16 -20.79 -53.65
C PRO A 4 -13.10 -21.29 -52.55
N ILE A 5 -12.54 -22.04 -51.59
CA ILE A 5 -13.20 -22.36 -50.33
C ILE A 5 -13.24 -21.07 -49.52
N LEU A 6 -14.44 -20.52 -49.33
CA LEU A 6 -14.71 -19.43 -48.41
C LEU A 6 -14.68 -20.03 -46.98
N VAL A 7 -13.56 -19.88 -46.27
CA VAL A 7 -13.48 -20.22 -44.86
C VAL A 7 -14.23 -19.15 -44.08
N LEU A 8 -15.44 -19.47 -43.62
CA LEU A 8 -16.13 -18.68 -42.60
C LEU A 8 -15.34 -18.80 -41.29
N LEU A 9 -14.52 -17.79 -40.99
CA LEU A 9 -14.01 -17.57 -39.65
C LEU A 9 -15.22 -17.20 -38.78
N ALA A 10 -15.73 -18.17 -38.04
CA ALA A 10 -16.63 -17.91 -36.93
C ALA A 10 -15.84 -17.06 -35.90
N LEU A 11 -16.05 -15.75 -35.96
CA LEU A 11 -15.74 -14.84 -34.87
C LEU A 11 -16.58 -15.30 -33.68
N PHE A 12 -15.98 -16.08 -32.78
CA PHE A 12 -16.54 -16.22 -31.44
C PHE A 12 -16.58 -14.81 -30.86
N PRO A 13 -17.75 -14.26 -30.52
CA PRO A 13 -17.78 -13.03 -29.73
C PRO A 13 -16.97 -13.33 -28.48
N GLY A 14 -15.98 -12.48 -28.20
CA GLY A 14 -15.24 -12.54 -26.95
C GLY A 14 -16.29 -12.64 -25.85
N MET A 15 -16.20 -13.69 -25.03
CA MET A 15 -16.98 -13.76 -23.82
C MET A 15 -16.59 -12.52 -23.02
N ASP A 16 -17.43 -11.50 -23.08
CA ASP A 16 -17.40 -10.41 -22.13
C ASP A 16 -17.48 -11.07 -20.77
N CYS A 17 -16.35 -11.07 -20.07
CA CYS A 17 -16.28 -11.45 -18.68
C CYS A 17 -17.16 -10.44 -17.93
N VAL A 18 -18.44 -10.78 -17.79
CA VAL A 18 -19.35 -10.16 -16.84
C VAL A 18 -18.66 -10.36 -15.49
N GLY A 19 -18.05 -9.29 -14.97
CA GLY A 19 -17.54 -9.29 -13.62
C GLY A 19 -18.67 -9.70 -12.70
N ASP A 20 -18.46 -10.75 -11.92
CA ASP A 20 -19.45 -11.35 -11.04
C ASP A 20 -20.19 -10.23 -10.27
N PRO A 21 -21.52 -10.10 -10.44
CA PRO A 21 -22.27 -9.00 -9.88
C PRO A 21 -22.19 -9.06 -8.36
N ALA A 22 -21.59 -8.03 -7.77
CA ALA A 22 -21.53 -7.83 -6.32
C ALA A 22 -21.02 -9.06 -5.55
N TYR A 23 -19.80 -9.50 -5.85
CA TYR A 23 -19.06 -10.33 -4.90
C TYR A 23 -19.08 -9.59 -3.55
N PRO A 24 -19.63 -10.17 -2.45
CA PRO A 24 -19.70 -9.44 -1.19
C PRO A 24 -18.28 -9.06 -0.82
N LEU A 25 -18.02 -7.76 -0.69
CA LEU A 25 -16.71 -7.24 -0.32
C LEU A 25 -16.37 -7.88 1.03
N TYR A 26 -15.55 -8.91 0.99
CA TYR A 26 -15.03 -9.52 2.20
C TYR A 26 -14.16 -8.47 2.87
N HIS A 27 -14.55 -8.07 4.08
CA HIS A 27 -13.77 -7.20 4.94
C HIS A 27 -12.93 -8.10 5.86
N PRO A 28 -11.61 -8.23 5.62
CA PRO A 28 -10.77 -9.11 6.43
C PRO A 28 -10.76 -8.67 7.88
N LYS A 29 -10.90 -9.63 8.81
CA LYS A 29 -10.78 -9.35 10.23
C LYS A 29 -9.34 -9.60 10.66
N LEU A 30 -8.58 -8.51 10.75
CA LEU A 30 -7.18 -8.53 11.15
C LEU A 30 -7.05 -8.13 12.62
N GLU A 31 -6.32 -8.91 13.41
CA GLU A 31 -5.93 -8.55 14.76
C GLU A 31 -4.55 -7.89 14.74
N ASN A 32 -4.47 -6.66 15.25
CA ASN A 32 -3.21 -5.92 15.30
C ASN A 32 -2.25 -6.51 16.34
N SER A 33 -1.15 -7.10 15.86
CA SER A 33 -0.07 -7.60 16.72
C SER A 33 1.05 -6.56 16.90
N LYS A 34 0.82 -5.56 17.76
CA LYS A 34 1.83 -4.50 18.01
C LYS A 34 3.16 -5.01 18.54
N LYS A 35 3.13 -6.14 19.27
CA LYS A 35 4.33 -6.80 19.81
C LYS A 35 4.99 -7.73 18.79
N GLY A 36 4.34 -7.96 17.65
CA GLY A 36 4.82 -8.88 16.64
C GLY A 36 4.74 -10.33 17.10
N ASP A 37 3.71 -10.70 17.87
CA ASP A 37 3.47 -12.09 18.27
C ASP A 37 3.01 -12.93 17.05
N HIS A 38 2.23 -12.32 16.17
CA HIS A 38 1.69 -12.94 14.95
C HIS A 38 1.61 -11.95 13.79
N HIS A 39 1.33 -12.45 12.60
CA HIS A 39 1.04 -11.67 11.40
C HIS A 39 -0.28 -12.16 10.80
N ASP A 40 -1.32 -11.31 10.88
CA ASP A 40 -2.57 -11.53 10.16
C ASP A 40 -2.52 -10.88 8.79
N PHE A 41 -3.02 -11.58 7.77
CA PHE A 41 -3.04 -11.10 6.40
C PHE A 41 -4.27 -11.61 5.64
N PRO A 42 -4.84 -10.81 4.74
CA PRO A 42 -5.92 -11.26 3.88
C PRO A 42 -5.40 -12.29 2.87
N LEU A 43 -6.20 -13.33 2.61
CA LEU A 43 -5.94 -14.31 1.55
C LEU A 43 -6.53 -13.89 0.19
N GLY A 44 -6.86 -12.61 0.02
CA GLY A 44 -7.37 -12.05 -1.23
C GLY A 44 -8.70 -12.67 -1.67
N VAL A 45 -8.78 -13.13 -2.92
CA VAL A 45 -10.01 -13.64 -3.54
C VAL A 45 -10.57 -14.90 -2.88
N ILE A 46 -9.76 -15.68 -2.14
CA ILE A 46 -10.25 -16.77 -1.27
C ILE A 46 -11.27 -16.24 -0.25
N SER A 47 -11.22 -14.95 0.12
CA SER A 47 -12.16 -14.36 1.09
C SER A 47 -12.00 -14.96 2.50
N ALA A 48 -10.77 -15.04 2.98
CA ALA A 48 -10.42 -15.49 4.33
C ALA A 48 -9.22 -14.71 4.88
N THR A 49 -8.96 -14.82 6.18
CA THR A 49 -7.79 -14.25 6.84
C THR A 49 -6.87 -15.38 7.33
N GLY A 50 -5.60 -15.28 6.95
CA GLY A 50 -4.53 -16.15 7.41
C GLY A 50 -3.75 -15.52 8.56
N ARG A 51 -3.17 -16.35 9.42
CA ARG A 51 -2.26 -15.99 10.49
C ARG A 51 -0.99 -16.83 10.41
N LEU A 52 0.16 -16.19 10.63
CA LEU A 52 1.45 -16.85 10.80
C LEU A 52 2.21 -16.32 12.02
N ILE A 53 2.94 -17.21 12.68
CA ILE A 53 3.92 -16.94 13.73
C ILE A 53 5.30 -17.32 13.20
N ASP A 54 6.33 -16.62 13.66
CA ASP A 54 7.72 -16.87 13.25
C ASP A 54 8.08 -18.36 13.44
N GLY A 55 8.63 -18.98 12.39
CA GLY A 55 8.95 -20.41 12.35
C GLY A 55 7.81 -21.33 11.88
N GLU A 56 6.61 -20.82 11.59
CA GLU A 56 5.52 -21.67 11.09
C GLU A 56 5.64 -21.99 9.59
N SER A 57 5.26 -23.23 9.25
CA SER A 57 5.17 -23.74 7.87
C SER A 57 3.74 -23.78 7.33
N GLU A 58 2.73 -23.53 8.17
CA GLU A 58 1.32 -23.71 7.81
C GLU A 58 0.53 -22.46 8.16
N ILE A 59 -0.35 -22.01 7.26
CA ILE A 59 -1.14 -20.79 7.46
C ILE A 59 -2.40 -21.15 8.26
N LEU A 60 -2.54 -20.59 9.47
CA LEU A 60 -3.74 -20.74 10.28
C LEU A 60 -4.88 -19.87 9.73
N ILE A 61 -6.06 -20.44 9.51
CA ILE A 61 -7.26 -19.69 9.15
C ILE A 61 -7.93 -19.15 10.40
N VAL A 62 -8.01 -17.83 10.51
CA VAL A 62 -8.59 -17.14 11.68
C VAL A 62 -9.95 -16.50 11.40
N ASP A 63 -10.28 -16.26 10.12
CA ASP A 63 -11.58 -15.77 9.71
C ASP A 63 -11.91 -16.25 8.29
N VAL A 64 -13.20 -16.51 8.02
CA VAL A 64 -13.72 -16.92 6.71
C VAL A 64 -14.90 -16.01 6.36
N GLY A 65 -14.86 -15.43 5.16
CA GLY A 65 -15.90 -14.56 4.63
C GLY A 65 -17.16 -15.35 4.28
N LYS A 66 -18.28 -14.96 4.88
CA LYS A 66 -19.61 -15.53 4.62
C LYS A 66 -19.97 -15.39 3.13
N GLY A 67 -20.42 -16.48 2.51
CA GLY A 67 -20.76 -16.56 1.08
C GLY A 67 -19.56 -16.49 0.12
N GLY A 68 -18.34 -16.37 0.66
CA GLY A 68 -17.12 -16.25 -0.13
C GLY A 68 -16.61 -17.59 -0.66
N VAL A 69 -15.59 -17.51 -1.52
CA VAL A 69 -14.90 -18.64 -2.15
C VAL A 69 -14.38 -19.66 -1.12
N ALA A 70 -13.80 -19.20 0.00
CA ALA A 70 -13.35 -20.06 1.09
C ALA A 70 -14.47 -20.90 1.70
N GLU A 71 -15.59 -20.25 2.08
CA GLU A 71 -16.72 -20.94 2.70
C GLU A 71 -17.34 -21.96 1.73
N LYS A 72 -17.51 -21.57 0.46
CA LYS A 72 -18.02 -22.45 -0.61
C LYS A 72 -17.12 -23.67 -0.84
N ALA A 73 -15.81 -23.51 -0.71
CA ALA A 73 -14.83 -24.60 -0.80
C ALA A 73 -14.75 -25.45 0.47
N GLY A 74 -15.46 -25.08 1.54
CA GLY A 74 -15.49 -25.80 2.80
C GLY A 74 -14.30 -25.51 3.74
N LEU A 75 -13.56 -24.42 3.52
CA LEU A 75 -12.53 -23.92 4.43
C LEU A 75 -13.17 -23.41 5.73
N LYS A 76 -12.55 -23.67 6.87
CA LYS A 76 -13.08 -23.31 8.20
C LYS A 76 -12.03 -22.60 9.06
N VAL A 77 -12.51 -21.77 9.99
CA VAL A 77 -11.67 -21.23 11.06
C VAL A 77 -11.05 -22.38 11.85
N GLY A 78 -9.75 -22.28 12.13
CA GLY A 78 -8.95 -23.32 12.78
C GLY A 78 -8.28 -24.31 11.83
N ASP A 79 -8.62 -24.29 10.54
CA ASP A 79 -7.84 -25.02 9.54
C ASP A 79 -6.43 -24.47 9.44
N ARG A 80 -5.45 -25.33 9.21
CA ARG A 80 -4.10 -24.92 8.81
C ARG A 80 -3.86 -25.33 7.36
N ILE A 81 -3.67 -24.36 6.47
CA ILE A 81 -3.29 -24.63 5.09
C ILE A 81 -1.86 -25.16 5.10
N VAL A 82 -1.72 -26.42 4.70
CA VAL A 82 -0.45 -27.06 4.42
C VAL A 82 -0.06 -26.65 3.00
N SER A 83 1.22 -26.35 2.79
CA SER A 83 1.71 -25.90 1.48
C SER A 83 1.08 -26.66 0.32
N PRO A 84 0.57 -25.96 -0.70
CA PRO A 84 0.00 -26.61 -1.87
C PRO A 84 1.07 -27.47 -2.57
N GLN A 85 0.91 -28.80 -2.43
CA GLN A 85 1.55 -29.89 -3.15
C GLN A 85 3.10 -29.98 -3.12
N GLY A 86 3.62 -30.91 -2.31
CA GLY A 86 4.84 -31.68 -2.62
C GLY A 86 6.20 -31.08 -2.25
N ARG A 87 6.27 -29.89 -1.65
CA ARG A 87 7.51 -29.32 -1.11
C ARG A 87 7.35 -29.05 0.38
N SER A 88 8.41 -29.32 1.17
CA SER A 88 8.48 -28.80 2.53
C SER A 88 8.60 -27.28 2.45
N PRO A 89 7.62 -26.51 2.94
CA PRO A 89 7.72 -25.07 2.93
C PRO A 89 8.98 -24.59 3.62
N SER A 90 9.55 -23.52 3.09
CA SER A 90 10.40 -22.68 3.93
C SER A 90 9.56 -22.18 5.11
N LEU A 91 10.16 -22.11 6.30
CA LEU A 91 9.45 -21.55 7.45
C LEU A 91 9.21 -20.07 7.22
N PHE A 92 8.04 -19.58 7.62
CA PHE A 92 7.80 -18.15 7.71
C PHE A 92 8.80 -17.53 8.68
N SER A 93 9.40 -16.41 8.29
CA SER A 93 10.19 -15.61 9.20
C SER A 93 9.84 -14.13 9.08
N LYS A 94 9.90 -13.44 10.22
CA LYS A 94 9.79 -11.99 10.32
C LYS A 94 11.13 -11.30 10.06
N ALA A 95 12.20 -12.08 9.88
CA ALA A 95 13.54 -11.58 9.60
C ALA A 95 13.63 -11.02 8.17
N THR A 96 14.21 -9.83 8.04
CA THR A 96 14.26 -9.05 6.80
C THR A 96 14.99 -9.75 5.66
N GLU A 97 16.03 -10.51 5.99
CA GLU A 97 16.85 -11.22 5.02
C GLU A 97 16.12 -12.40 4.36
N THR A 98 15.00 -12.85 4.93
CA THR A 98 14.20 -13.94 4.36
C THR A 98 13.26 -13.45 3.26
N GLY A 99 13.08 -12.13 3.15
CA GLY A 99 12.24 -11.50 2.14
C GLY A 99 10.79 -12.00 2.23
N LEU A 100 10.30 -12.58 1.14
CA LEU A 100 8.95 -13.15 1.03
C LEU A 100 8.94 -14.68 1.19
N ALA A 101 10.04 -15.31 1.63
CA ALA A 101 10.10 -16.76 1.77
C ALA A 101 9.05 -17.27 2.78
N GLY A 102 8.47 -18.43 2.48
CA GLY A 102 7.55 -19.12 3.39
C GLY A 102 6.19 -19.46 2.78
N PRO A 103 5.23 -19.87 3.62
CA PRO A 103 3.93 -20.38 3.20
C PRO A 103 3.12 -19.37 2.37
N GLN A 104 3.28 -18.07 2.62
CA GLN A 104 2.61 -17.01 1.86
C GLN A 104 3.02 -17.00 0.39
N ALA A 105 4.33 -17.04 0.11
CA ALA A 105 4.81 -17.06 -1.27
C ALA A 105 4.51 -18.38 -1.98
N GLU A 106 4.41 -19.49 -1.26
CA GLU A 106 3.98 -20.77 -1.83
C GLU A 106 2.50 -20.75 -2.20
N LEU A 107 1.65 -20.24 -1.32
CA LEU A 107 0.24 -20.04 -1.62
C LEU A 107 0.07 -19.08 -2.81
N ALA A 108 0.82 -17.98 -2.86
CA ALA A 108 0.78 -17.04 -3.98
C ALA A 108 1.16 -17.69 -5.33
N ARG A 109 2.22 -18.53 -5.35
CA ARG A 109 2.60 -19.27 -6.57
C ARG A 109 1.55 -20.28 -6.98
N ALA A 110 0.95 -21.00 -6.04
CA ALA A 110 -0.12 -21.95 -6.33
C ALA A 110 -1.38 -21.22 -6.85
N TYR A 111 -1.66 -20.05 -6.31
CA TYR A 111 -2.67 -19.14 -6.83
C TYR A 111 -2.40 -18.80 -8.30
N ASP A 112 -1.21 -18.30 -8.62
CA ASP A 112 -0.85 -17.93 -10.00
C ASP A 112 -0.97 -19.12 -10.96
N ALA A 113 -0.55 -20.31 -10.52
CA ALA A 113 -0.70 -21.55 -11.29
C ALA A 113 -2.18 -21.92 -11.52
N ALA A 114 -3.01 -21.87 -10.47
CA ALA A 114 -4.43 -22.14 -10.56
C ALA A 114 -5.16 -21.13 -11.47
N ARG A 115 -4.76 -19.85 -11.46
CA ARG A 115 -5.33 -18.85 -12.38
C ARG A 115 -4.97 -19.09 -13.84
N ALA A 116 -3.91 -19.85 -14.13
CA ALA A 116 -3.52 -20.18 -15.49
C ALA A 116 -4.33 -21.35 -16.10
N THR A 117 -5.10 -22.09 -15.31
CA THR A 117 -5.92 -23.21 -15.78
C THR A 117 -7.38 -22.83 -15.99
N VAL A 118 -8.13 -23.62 -16.77
CA VAL A 118 -9.59 -23.54 -16.87
C VAL A 118 -10.16 -24.94 -16.61
N PRO A 119 -10.95 -25.15 -15.54
CA PRO A 119 -11.36 -24.17 -14.53
C PRO A 119 -10.20 -23.64 -13.67
N HIS A 120 -10.39 -22.46 -13.07
CA HIS A 120 -9.39 -21.79 -12.21
C HIS A 120 -9.37 -22.41 -10.79
N ASP A 121 -9.13 -23.70 -10.68
CA ASP A 121 -9.20 -24.42 -9.42
C ASP A 121 -7.86 -24.37 -8.68
N LEU A 122 -7.88 -23.87 -7.45
CA LEU A 122 -6.77 -23.97 -6.52
C LEU A 122 -6.99 -25.17 -5.60
N ASP A 123 -6.14 -26.18 -5.73
CA ASP A 123 -6.13 -27.31 -4.81
C ASP A 123 -5.32 -26.94 -3.56
N VAL A 124 -5.93 -27.04 -2.38
CA VAL A 124 -5.29 -26.80 -1.08
C VAL A 124 -5.44 -28.02 -0.18
N GLU A 125 -4.39 -28.34 0.57
CA GLU A 125 -4.46 -29.32 1.65
C GLU A 125 -4.60 -28.58 2.97
N VAL A 126 -5.51 -29.02 3.84
CA VAL A 126 -5.68 -28.45 5.17
C VAL A 126 -5.56 -29.50 6.26
N GLN A 127 -4.93 -29.12 7.36
CA GLN A 127 -4.94 -29.86 8.60
C GLN A 127 -6.13 -29.41 9.44
N ARG A 128 -7.05 -30.35 9.73
CA ARG A 128 -8.26 -30.13 10.52
C ARG A 128 -8.44 -31.28 11.52
N GLY A 129 -8.44 -30.96 12.81
CA GLY A 129 -8.68 -31.95 13.87
C GLY A 129 -7.74 -33.18 13.80
N GLY A 130 -6.47 -32.96 13.47
CA GLY A 130 -5.48 -34.05 13.36
C GLY A 130 -5.45 -34.76 12.00
N LYS A 131 -6.34 -34.42 11.06
CA LYS A 131 -6.43 -35.06 9.74
C LYS A 131 -6.11 -34.09 8.61
N ARG A 132 -5.52 -34.62 7.53
CA ARG A 132 -5.35 -33.91 6.26
C ARG A 132 -6.59 -34.06 5.40
N LEU A 133 -7.06 -32.95 4.84
CA LEU A 133 -8.20 -32.88 3.94
C LEU A 133 -7.80 -32.11 2.69
N ALA A 134 -8.07 -32.67 1.52
CA ALA A 134 -7.95 -31.95 0.26
C ALA A 134 -9.21 -31.12 0.02
N LEU A 135 -9.04 -29.83 -0.24
CA LEU A 135 -10.11 -28.93 -0.66
C LEU A 135 -9.79 -28.38 -2.04
N LYS A 136 -10.83 -28.18 -2.84
CA LYS A 136 -10.74 -27.57 -4.17
C LYS A 136 -11.44 -26.22 -4.10
N VAL A 137 -10.66 -25.16 -4.28
CA VAL A 137 -11.13 -23.78 -4.19
C VAL A 137 -11.30 -23.23 -5.60
N HIS A 138 -12.53 -23.02 -6.03
CA HIS A 138 -12.82 -22.44 -7.34
C HIS A 138 -12.57 -20.92 -7.31
N LEU A 139 -11.48 -20.47 -7.91
CA LEU A 139 -11.12 -19.05 -7.92
C LEU A 139 -11.95 -18.27 -8.93
N PRO A 140 -12.26 -16.99 -8.66
CA PRO A 140 -12.86 -16.14 -9.68
C PRO A 140 -11.89 -15.99 -10.86
N GLY A 141 -12.41 -16.23 -12.07
CA GLY A 141 -11.65 -16.08 -13.31
C GLY A 141 -11.36 -14.64 -13.70
N GLY A 142 -10.66 -14.48 -14.83
CA GLY A 142 -10.40 -13.20 -15.49
C GLY A 142 -9.11 -12.50 -15.06
N ARG A 143 -8.30 -12.04 -16.02
CA ARG A 143 -7.11 -11.24 -15.71
C ARG A 143 -7.56 -9.89 -15.14
N LEU A 144 -6.84 -9.44 -14.11
CA LEU A 144 -7.03 -8.07 -13.64
C LEU A 144 -6.54 -7.14 -14.74
N ASP A 145 -7.45 -6.36 -15.31
CA ASP A 145 -7.12 -5.27 -16.21
C ASP A 145 -6.68 -4.08 -15.36
N PRO A 146 -5.40 -3.65 -15.41
CA PRO A 146 -4.90 -2.55 -14.59
C PRO A 146 -5.65 -1.24 -14.84
N ALA A 147 -6.06 -0.98 -16.08
CA ALA A 147 -6.81 0.23 -16.42
C ALA A 147 -8.22 0.19 -15.81
N LYS A 148 -8.87 -0.98 -15.86
CA LYS A 148 -10.18 -1.18 -15.19
C LYS A 148 -10.07 -1.07 -13.68
N LEU A 149 -9.00 -1.59 -13.07
CA LEU A 149 -8.74 -1.47 -11.63
C LEU A 149 -8.58 0.00 -11.24
N LEU A 150 -7.70 0.75 -11.92
CA LEU A 150 -7.46 2.16 -11.63
C LEU A 150 -8.75 2.98 -11.80
N LYS A 151 -9.52 2.73 -12.87
CA LYS A 151 -10.82 3.38 -13.09
C LYS A 151 -11.82 3.08 -11.98
N GLY A 152 -11.86 1.83 -11.50
CA GLY A 152 -12.71 1.43 -10.37
C GLY A 152 -12.32 2.12 -9.06
N ILE A 153 -11.02 2.19 -8.77
CA ILE A 153 -10.47 2.91 -7.61
C ILE A 153 -10.86 4.39 -7.71
N ALA A 154 -10.61 5.04 -8.84
CA ALA A 154 -10.89 6.46 -9.02
C ALA A 154 -12.39 6.78 -8.87
N ALA A 155 -13.27 5.95 -9.43
CA ALA A 155 -14.71 6.09 -9.28
C ALA A 155 -15.15 5.93 -7.80
N HIS A 156 -14.59 4.94 -7.10
CA HIS A 156 -14.87 4.74 -5.67
C HIS A 156 -14.41 5.94 -4.84
N LEU A 157 -13.17 6.40 -5.05
CA LEU A 157 -12.62 7.57 -4.35
C LEU A 157 -13.48 8.81 -4.58
N LEU A 158 -13.89 9.09 -5.83
CA LEU A 158 -14.77 10.21 -6.12
C LEU A 158 -16.12 10.07 -5.38
N SER A 159 -16.72 8.87 -5.37
CA SER A 159 -18.02 8.64 -4.73
C SER A 159 -18.00 8.71 -3.20
N THR A 160 -16.82 8.55 -2.59
CA THR A 160 -16.64 8.47 -1.14
C THR A 160 -16.00 9.72 -0.52
N GLN A 161 -15.61 10.69 -1.35
CA GLN A 161 -15.08 11.96 -0.85
C GLN A 161 -16.17 12.71 -0.07
N GLN A 162 -15.82 13.18 1.12
CA GLN A 162 -16.71 14.01 1.93
C GLN A 162 -16.84 15.41 1.33
N LYS A 163 -17.94 16.12 1.63
CA LYS A 163 -18.24 17.45 1.07
C LYS A 163 -17.12 18.49 1.27
N ASN A 164 -16.33 18.34 2.33
CA ASN A 164 -15.20 19.22 2.62
C ASN A 164 -13.89 18.82 1.91
N GLY A 165 -13.90 17.82 1.03
CA GLY A 165 -12.72 17.33 0.30
C GLY A 165 -11.94 16.20 0.99
N ARG A 166 -12.34 15.81 2.21
CA ARG A 166 -11.69 14.78 3.02
C ARG A 166 -12.07 13.36 2.60
N TRP A 167 -11.14 12.42 2.77
CA TRP A 167 -11.46 10.99 2.89
C TRP A 167 -11.30 10.52 4.34
N GLN A 168 -12.27 9.74 4.81
CA GLN A 168 -12.24 9.17 6.16
C GLN A 168 -11.25 8.00 6.19
N PRO A 169 -10.19 8.06 7.02
CA PRO A 169 -9.33 6.90 7.21
C PRO A 169 -10.08 5.80 7.96
N GLY A 170 -9.81 4.54 7.59
CA GLY A 170 -10.33 3.37 8.31
C GLY A 170 -9.61 3.09 9.63
N VAL A 171 -8.38 3.58 9.80
CA VAL A 171 -7.55 3.45 11.00
C VAL A 171 -6.66 4.69 11.19
N GLY A 172 -6.26 4.97 12.43
CA GLY A 172 -5.39 6.12 12.77
C GLY A 172 -6.16 7.43 12.90
N GLY A 173 -6.30 7.93 14.14
CA GLY A 173 -7.19 9.05 14.46
C GLY A 173 -6.85 10.38 13.79
N ASP A 174 -5.61 10.56 13.30
CA ASP A 174 -5.11 11.78 12.66
C ASP A 174 -4.58 11.54 11.23
N ALA A 175 -4.97 10.40 10.62
CA ALA A 175 -4.49 10.00 9.30
C ALA A 175 -5.23 10.70 8.14
N ASP A 176 -6.25 11.53 8.40
CA ASP A 176 -7.11 12.08 7.36
C ASP A 176 -6.40 13.00 6.35
N VAL A 177 -5.44 13.81 6.80
CA VAL A 177 -4.58 14.60 5.90
C VAL A 177 -3.75 13.69 4.99
N TYR A 178 -3.12 12.66 5.57
CA TYR A 178 -2.29 11.71 4.84
C TYR A 178 -3.15 10.91 3.84
N THR A 179 -4.25 10.32 4.29
CA THR A 179 -5.21 9.60 3.45
C THR A 179 -5.72 10.48 2.32
N SER A 180 -6.10 11.73 2.59
CA SER A 180 -6.62 12.62 1.55
C SER A 180 -5.55 13.00 0.52
N ALA A 181 -4.28 13.13 0.94
CA ALA A 181 -3.17 13.37 0.02
C ALA A 181 -2.99 12.20 -0.96
N PHE A 182 -2.97 10.96 -0.45
CA PHE A 182 -2.84 9.76 -1.29
C PHE A 182 -4.07 9.48 -2.16
N CYS A 183 -5.29 9.74 -1.66
CA CYS A 183 -6.50 9.67 -2.49
C CYS A 183 -6.45 10.69 -3.63
N GLY A 184 -5.98 11.91 -3.37
CA GLY A 184 -5.74 12.93 -4.39
C GLY A 184 -4.72 12.47 -5.45
N LEU A 185 -3.59 11.90 -5.02
CA LEU A 185 -2.57 11.34 -5.93
C LEU A 185 -3.12 10.21 -6.79
N ALA A 186 -3.91 9.30 -6.21
CA ALA A 186 -4.54 8.20 -6.94
C ALA A 186 -5.52 8.70 -8.01
N LEU A 187 -6.29 9.76 -7.71
CA LEU A 187 -7.15 10.41 -8.69
C LEU A 187 -6.36 11.14 -9.78
N LEU A 188 -5.24 11.79 -9.42
CA LEU A 188 -4.36 12.45 -10.37
C LEU A 188 -3.72 11.45 -11.34
N ALA A 189 -3.30 10.29 -10.84
CA ALA A 189 -2.73 9.20 -11.63
C ALA A 189 -3.73 8.57 -12.63
N ALA A 190 -5.03 8.72 -12.39
CA ALA A 190 -6.06 8.30 -13.34
C ALA A 190 -6.14 9.20 -14.57
N ASP A 191 -5.54 10.40 -14.52
CA ASP A 191 -5.38 11.34 -15.64
C ASP A 191 -6.69 11.67 -16.38
N GLU A 192 -7.77 11.89 -15.62
CA GLU A 192 -9.07 12.30 -16.17
C GLU A 192 -9.50 13.69 -15.65
N PRO A 193 -9.78 14.68 -16.52
CA PRO A 193 -10.13 16.05 -16.10
C PRO A 193 -11.31 16.14 -15.14
N ARG A 194 -12.25 15.19 -15.20
CA ARG A 194 -13.41 15.14 -14.29
C ARG A 194 -13.03 14.96 -12.81
N PHE A 195 -11.82 14.49 -12.51
CA PHE A 195 -11.35 14.31 -11.13
C PHE A 195 -10.67 15.56 -10.56
N LEU A 196 -10.30 16.54 -11.39
CA LEU A 196 -9.64 17.76 -10.93
C LEU A 196 -10.40 18.47 -9.79
N PRO A 197 -11.74 18.66 -9.84
CA PRO A 197 -12.46 19.29 -8.73
C PRO A 197 -12.28 18.55 -7.40
N ALA A 198 -12.27 17.21 -7.42
CA ALA A 198 -12.09 16.40 -6.21
C ALA A 198 -10.65 16.50 -5.67
N ILE A 199 -9.65 16.53 -6.56
CA ILE A 199 -8.24 16.72 -6.21
C ILE A 199 -8.04 18.10 -5.57
N THR A 200 -8.57 19.16 -6.19
CA THR A 200 -8.52 20.53 -5.67
C THR A 200 -9.21 20.64 -4.32
N ALA A 201 -10.38 20.02 -4.14
CA ALA A 201 -11.08 19.97 -2.85
C ALA A 201 -10.23 19.30 -1.75
N ALA A 202 -9.50 18.23 -2.08
CA ALA A 202 -8.57 17.57 -1.17
C ALA A 202 -7.43 18.49 -0.74
N ILE A 203 -6.83 19.22 -1.70
CA ILE A 203 -5.76 20.18 -1.41
C ILE A 203 -6.28 21.31 -0.50
N HIS A 204 -7.50 21.80 -0.71
CA HIS A 204 -8.13 22.79 0.17
C HIS A 204 -8.34 22.26 1.59
N PHE A 205 -8.88 21.04 1.72
CA PHE A 205 -9.01 20.37 3.02
C PHE A 205 -7.67 20.29 3.75
N ILE A 206 -6.63 19.81 3.07
CA ILE A 206 -5.27 19.65 3.60
C ILE A 206 -4.72 21.01 4.04
N LYS A 207 -4.88 22.04 3.20
CA LYS A 207 -4.45 23.40 3.53
C LYS A 207 -5.08 23.87 4.84
N GLU A 208 -6.40 23.77 4.96
CA GLU A 208 -7.13 24.25 6.14
C GLU A 208 -6.80 23.44 7.40
N LYS A 209 -6.74 22.12 7.29
CA LYS A 209 -6.53 21.22 8.42
C LYS A 209 -5.06 21.15 8.88
N SER A 210 -4.12 21.37 7.96
CA SER A 210 -2.70 21.06 8.14
C SER A 210 -1.80 22.26 7.84
N THR A 211 -1.65 22.65 6.57
CA THR A 211 -0.64 23.63 6.15
C THR A 211 -0.86 25.03 6.73
N ALA A 212 -2.10 25.44 6.99
CA ALA A 212 -2.41 26.74 7.59
C ALA A 212 -1.88 26.88 9.03
N SER A 213 -1.54 25.77 9.71
CA SER A 213 -0.99 25.78 11.06
C SER A 213 0.52 25.98 11.13
N ILE A 214 1.22 26.04 10.00
CA ILE A 214 2.69 26.15 9.96
C ILE A 214 3.14 27.53 10.44
N ASP A 215 4.05 27.55 11.42
CA ASP A 215 4.80 28.74 11.81
C ASP A 215 6.29 28.50 11.59
N LEU A 216 6.85 29.09 10.53
CA LEU A 216 8.27 28.91 10.20
C LEU A 216 9.22 29.60 11.20
N LYS A 217 8.73 30.55 12.02
CA LYS A 217 9.54 31.15 13.09
C LYS A 217 9.64 30.23 14.30
N ASN A 218 8.70 29.29 14.44
CA ASN A 218 8.70 28.28 15.47
C ASN A 218 8.42 26.90 14.85
N PRO A 219 9.45 26.19 14.35
CA PRO A 219 9.26 24.91 13.67
C PRO A 219 8.71 23.81 14.57
N ARG A 220 8.50 24.04 15.87
CA ARG A 220 7.73 23.13 16.73
C ARG A 220 6.22 23.15 16.44
N VAL A 221 5.72 24.24 15.85
CA VAL A 221 4.32 24.45 15.50
C VAL A 221 4.10 23.99 14.06
N GLY A 222 2.91 23.47 13.77
CA GLY A 222 2.54 22.93 12.46
C GLY A 222 2.27 21.42 12.49
N PRO A 223 1.93 20.83 11.33
CA PRO A 223 1.50 19.45 11.24
C PRO A 223 2.65 18.46 11.48
N LYS A 224 2.32 17.18 11.55
CA LYS A 224 3.34 16.12 11.59
C LYS A 224 4.15 16.10 10.28
N ASN A 225 5.41 15.67 10.35
CA ASN A 225 6.30 15.65 9.18
C ASN A 225 5.76 14.76 8.03
N TRP A 226 5.14 13.62 8.34
CA TRP A 226 4.51 12.77 7.31
C TRP A 226 3.32 13.44 6.59
N GLN A 227 2.65 14.41 7.24
CA GLN A 227 1.53 15.16 6.70
C GLN A 227 2.08 16.28 5.83
N ALA A 228 3.11 16.98 6.31
CA ALA A 228 3.82 17.98 5.51
C ALA A 228 4.41 17.39 4.23
N ALA A 229 5.08 16.22 4.33
CA ALA A 229 5.67 15.55 3.18
C ALA A 229 4.62 15.06 2.17
N SER A 230 3.59 14.33 2.61
CA SER A 230 2.52 13.87 1.72
C SER A 230 1.73 15.03 1.07
N SER A 231 1.51 16.13 1.81
CA SER A 231 0.88 17.34 1.27
C SER A 231 1.74 17.98 0.18
N ALA A 232 3.05 18.12 0.42
CA ALA A 232 3.98 18.68 -0.55
C ALA A 232 4.07 17.80 -1.81
N ILE A 233 4.10 16.47 -1.67
CA ILE A 233 4.08 15.53 -2.80
C ILE A 233 2.83 15.76 -3.66
N LEU A 234 1.63 15.75 -3.06
CA LEU A 234 0.38 16.00 -3.81
C LEU A 234 0.38 17.36 -4.51
N MET A 235 0.77 18.43 -3.82
CA MET A 235 0.75 19.78 -4.40
C MET A 235 1.76 19.92 -5.55
N ALA A 236 2.94 19.31 -5.43
CA ALA A 236 3.95 19.32 -6.48
C ALA A 236 3.51 18.50 -7.70
N GLU A 237 3.02 17.27 -7.49
CA GLU A 237 2.48 16.43 -8.59
C GLU A 237 1.31 17.13 -9.29
N TYR A 238 0.39 17.74 -8.53
CA TYR A 238 -0.72 18.52 -9.11
C TYR A 238 -0.20 19.66 -9.99
N GLN A 239 0.77 20.45 -9.51
CA GLN A 239 1.34 21.53 -10.31
C GLN A 239 2.05 20.99 -11.56
N LEU A 240 2.81 19.90 -11.45
CA LEU A 240 3.52 19.30 -12.59
C LEU A 240 2.55 18.77 -13.64
N ALA A 241 1.45 18.13 -13.22
CA ALA A 241 0.45 17.56 -14.10
C ALA A 241 -0.44 18.62 -14.78
N THR A 242 -0.76 19.72 -14.08
CA THR A 242 -1.76 20.70 -14.54
C THR A 242 -1.18 22.05 -14.97
N GLY A 243 0.05 22.36 -14.55
CA GLY A 243 0.63 23.70 -14.64
C GLY A 243 0.05 24.72 -13.65
N ASP A 244 -0.94 24.35 -12.84
CA ASP A 244 -1.60 25.25 -11.90
C ASP A 244 -0.73 25.50 -10.66
N LYS A 245 -0.35 26.77 -10.45
CA LYS A 245 0.52 27.24 -9.36
C LYS A 245 -0.26 27.79 -8.16
N SER A 246 -1.58 27.66 -8.14
CA SER A 246 -2.44 28.24 -7.08
C SER A 246 -2.06 27.78 -5.68
N PHE A 247 -1.43 26.61 -5.56
CA PHE A 247 -0.99 26.02 -4.28
C PHE A 247 0.52 26.12 -4.02
N PHE A 248 1.29 26.83 -4.86
CA PHE A 248 2.76 26.88 -4.77
C PHE A 248 3.27 27.40 -3.41
N LYS A 249 2.60 28.40 -2.82
CA LYS A 249 2.96 28.91 -1.48
C LYS A 249 2.77 27.86 -0.38
N PHE A 250 1.81 26.95 -0.53
CA PHE A 250 1.56 25.88 0.43
C PHE A 250 2.57 24.75 0.25
N LEU A 251 2.92 24.43 -1.01
CA LEU A 251 4.04 23.53 -1.31
C LEU A 251 5.32 24.02 -0.62
N GLN A 252 5.68 25.29 -0.85
CA GLN A 252 6.83 25.96 -0.21
C GLN A 252 6.79 25.82 1.32
N ALA A 253 5.68 26.20 1.97
CA ALA A 253 5.57 26.19 3.43
C ALA A 253 5.78 24.80 4.04
N ASN A 254 5.27 23.74 3.39
CA ASN A 254 5.50 22.37 3.84
C ASN A 254 6.96 21.96 3.66
N CYS A 255 7.59 22.28 2.52
CA CYS A 255 9.00 22.00 2.27
C CYS A 255 9.93 22.72 3.26
N ASP A 256 9.65 23.99 3.56
CA ASP A 256 10.42 24.78 4.53
C ASP A 256 10.30 24.23 5.95
N LEU A 257 9.09 23.83 6.35
CA LEU A 257 8.88 23.21 7.65
C LEU A 257 9.69 21.91 7.79
N LEU A 258 9.69 21.07 6.75
CA LEU A 258 10.48 19.84 6.73
C LEU A 258 11.96 20.17 6.89
N ALA A 259 12.48 21.14 6.13
CA ALA A 259 13.89 21.53 6.17
C ALA A 259 14.29 22.04 7.55
N ALA A 260 13.47 22.90 8.15
CA ALA A 260 13.67 23.46 9.48
C ALA A 260 13.65 22.41 10.61
N ARG A 261 13.10 21.22 10.36
CA ARG A 261 12.99 20.11 11.32
C ARG A 261 14.05 19.03 11.15
N VAL A 262 14.89 19.11 10.11
CA VAL A 262 16.05 18.23 9.98
C VAL A 262 17.05 18.56 11.07
N THR A 263 17.34 17.59 11.94
CA THR A 263 18.36 17.80 12.99
C THR A 263 19.77 17.92 12.40
N LYS A 264 20.72 18.37 13.23
CA LYS A 264 22.15 18.41 12.86
C LYS A 264 22.70 17.06 12.35
N ASN A 265 22.12 15.94 12.80
CA ASN A 265 22.50 14.58 12.41
C ASN A 265 21.56 14.01 11.33
N GLY A 266 20.79 14.84 10.63
CA GLY A 266 19.93 14.39 9.53
C GLY A 266 18.58 13.82 9.93
N LYS A 267 18.36 13.52 11.21
CA LYS A 267 17.14 12.81 11.65
C LYS A 267 15.89 13.67 11.62
N MET A 268 14.77 13.00 11.38
CA MET A 268 13.42 13.53 11.54
C MET A 268 12.56 12.61 12.41
N GLY A 269 11.59 13.20 13.13
CA GLY A 269 10.58 12.47 13.91
C GLY A 269 9.18 12.67 13.34
N HIS A 270 8.14 12.26 14.10
CA HIS A 270 6.76 12.60 13.72
C HIS A 270 6.50 14.11 13.70
N HIS A 271 7.16 14.88 14.58
CA HIS A 271 7.12 16.34 14.64
C HIS A 271 8.56 16.88 14.73
N PHE A 272 8.77 17.98 15.47
CA PHE A 272 10.08 18.54 15.77
C PHE A 272 10.94 17.62 16.66
N ASP A 273 10.37 17.05 17.72
CA ASP A 273 11.12 16.19 18.63
C ASP A 273 11.37 14.80 18.02
N ILE A 274 12.55 14.23 18.31
CA ILE A 274 12.98 12.96 17.72
C ILE A 274 12.60 11.79 18.64
N PRO A 275 11.70 10.88 18.19
CA PRO A 275 11.24 9.76 18.99
C PRO A 275 12.31 8.65 19.12
N TYR A 276 11.98 7.59 19.86
CA TYR A 276 12.76 6.34 19.96
C TYR A 276 14.22 6.56 20.41
N ASN A 277 14.41 7.28 21.52
CA ASN A 277 15.73 7.60 22.08
C ASN A 277 16.66 8.29 21.06
N GLY A 278 16.09 9.21 20.28
CA GLY A 278 16.82 9.93 19.22
C GLY A 278 17.16 9.06 18.02
N GLY A 279 16.39 7.99 17.78
CA GLY A 279 16.49 7.13 16.61
C GLY A 279 16.14 7.89 15.34
N GLY A 280 15.00 8.57 15.34
CA GLY A 280 14.41 9.15 14.13
C GLY A 280 13.57 8.12 13.37
N LEU A 281 13.08 8.53 12.20
CA LEU A 281 12.20 7.76 11.33
C LEU A 281 12.62 7.96 9.87
N VAL A 282 13.34 7.00 9.29
CA VAL A 282 13.87 7.10 7.92
C VAL A 282 12.79 7.21 6.85
N ILE A 283 11.61 6.64 7.06
CA ILE A 283 10.50 6.83 6.14
C ILE A 283 10.10 8.30 5.97
N ILE A 284 10.22 9.10 7.03
CA ILE A 284 9.94 10.54 6.97
C ILE A 284 11.04 11.26 6.20
N ASN A 285 12.30 10.91 6.43
CA ASN A 285 13.43 11.41 5.65
C ASN A 285 13.23 11.11 4.14
N SER A 286 12.84 9.88 3.82
CA SER A 286 12.63 9.43 2.45
C SER A 286 11.47 10.17 1.76
N GLN A 287 10.34 10.35 2.46
CA GLN A 287 9.22 11.14 1.93
C GLN A 287 9.56 12.63 1.79
N ALA A 288 10.36 13.20 2.70
CA ALA A 288 10.82 14.58 2.58
C ALA A 288 11.73 14.78 1.36
N HIS A 289 12.62 13.84 1.08
CA HIS A 289 13.45 13.84 -0.14
C HIS A 289 12.61 13.79 -1.42
N LEU A 290 11.59 12.93 -1.47
CA LEU A 290 10.65 12.92 -2.60
C LEU A 290 9.92 14.26 -2.74
N ALA A 291 9.41 14.81 -1.64
CA ALA A 291 8.73 16.10 -1.63
C ALA A 291 9.63 17.23 -2.15
N TRP A 292 10.86 17.35 -1.66
CA TRP A 292 11.81 18.38 -2.10
C TRP A 292 12.22 18.21 -3.56
N ALA A 293 12.45 16.98 -4.03
CA ALA A 293 12.79 16.72 -5.43
C ALA A 293 11.65 17.09 -6.39
N LEU A 294 10.39 16.79 -6.02
CA LEU A 294 9.23 17.20 -6.81
C LEU A 294 9.02 18.72 -6.77
N ALA A 295 9.22 19.34 -5.60
CA ALA A 295 9.12 20.79 -5.46
C ALA A 295 10.18 21.52 -6.29
N GLU A 296 11.40 20.98 -6.38
CA GLU A 296 12.46 21.51 -7.25
C GLU A 296 12.02 21.56 -8.71
N LYS A 297 11.37 20.50 -9.21
CA LYS A 297 10.76 20.49 -10.56
C LYS A 297 9.65 21.52 -10.72
N CYS A 298 9.01 21.93 -9.62
CA CYS A 298 8.01 22.99 -9.60
C CYS A 298 8.61 24.41 -9.56
N GLY A 299 9.94 24.52 -9.51
CA GLY A 299 10.67 25.79 -9.42
C GLY A 299 11.03 26.22 -7.99
N LEU A 300 10.91 25.32 -7.01
CA LEU A 300 11.33 25.60 -5.64
C LEU A 300 12.81 25.28 -5.42
N ALA A 301 13.62 26.25 -5.01
CA ALA A 301 14.99 25.97 -4.57
C ALA A 301 14.99 25.04 -3.34
N ARG A 302 15.82 23.99 -3.40
CA ARG A 302 16.01 23.06 -2.30
C ARG A 302 16.96 23.64 -1.23
N ASP A 303 16.66 23.38 0.04
CA ASP A 303 17.63 23.59 1.13
C ASP A 303 18.69 22.47 1.11
N GLU A 304 19.85 22.78 0.53
CA GLU A 304 20.95 21.82 0.36
C GLU A 304 21.54 21.33 1.69
N ILE A 305 21.48 22.13 2.76
CA ILE A 305 22.01 21.74 4.06
C ILE A 305 21.09 20.70 4.70
N ALA A 306 19.79 20.96 4.72
CA ALA A 306 18.79 20.02 5.21
C ALA A 306 18.80 18.72 4.39
N TRP A 307 18.85 18.84 3.06
CA TRP A 307 18.94 17.69 2.14
C TRP A 307 20.15 16.82 2.47
N SER A 308 21.35 17.41 2.47
CA SER A 308 22.60 16.67 2.67
C SER A 308 22.64 15.96 4.02
N ARG A 309 22.20 16.65 5.10
CA ARG A 309 22.11 16.03 6.43
C ARG A 309 21.12 14.87 6.44
N SER A 310 19.92 15.08 5.91
CA SER A 310 18.87 14.06 5.84
C SER A 310 19.32 12.84 5.04
N TYR A 311 20.01 13.05 3.91
CA TYR A 311 20.48 11.98 3.04
C TYR A 311 21.49 11.07 3.74
N LEU A 312 22.40 11.63 4.55
CA LEU A 312 23.34 10.84 5.35
C LEU A 312 22.65 9.89 6.34
N GLU A 313 21.51 10.31 6.92
CA GLU A 313 20.72 9.41 7.78
C GLU A 313 20.09 8.27 6.96
N VAL A 314 19.56 8.56 5.76
CA VAL A 314 19.00 7.53 4.87
C VAL A 314 20.07 6.53 4.46
N GLU A 315 21.23 7.00 4.02
CA GLU A 315 22.36 6.15 3.61
C GLU A 315 22.85 5.27 4.77
N ALA A 316 23.01 5.85 5.96
CA ALA A 316 23.42 5.11 7.16
C ALA A 316 22.37 4.10 7.65
N SER A 317 21.13 4.18 7.15
CA SER A 317 20.04 3.26 7.49
C SER A 317 19.92 2.07 6.54
N LEU A 318 20.74 2.03 5.49
CA LEU A 318 20.79 0.94 4.54
C LEU A 318 21.37 -0.32 5.21
N ASP A 319 20.60 -1.40 5.24
CA ASP A 319 21.13 -2.70 5.57
C ASP A 319 22.00 -3.21 4.43
N GLN A 320 23.31 -3.27 4.67
CA GLN A 320 24.32 -3.72 3.70
C GLN A 320 24.11 -5.16 3.21
N ARG A 321 23.38 -5.99 3.97
CA ARG A 321 23.10 -7.38 3.57
C ARG A 321 21.94 -7.48 2.59
N THR A 322 20.88 -6.72 2.83
CA THR A 322 19.60 -6.85 2.11
C THR A 322 19.34 -5.73 1.11
N GLY A 323 20.04 -4.59 1.24
CA GLY A 323 19.75 -3.37 0.51
C GLY A 323 18.46 -2.68 0.96
N ALA A 324 17.80 -3.16 2.02
CA ALA A 324 16.59 -2.54 2.56
C ALA A 324 16.94 -1.34 3.45
N LEU A 325 16.01 -0.39 3.53
CA LEU A 325 16.09 0.68 4.53
C LEU A 325 15.53 0.19 5.87
N GLY A 326 16.35 0.29 6.91
CA GLY A 326 15.91 0.10 8.28
C GLY A 326 15.15 1.31 8.82
N TYR A 327 14.65 1.16 10.05
CA TYR A 327 13.84 2.17 10.75
C TYR A 327 14.60 3.49 10.99
N SER A 328 15.92 3.39 11.20
CA SER A 328 16.86 4.51 11.38
C SER A 328 18.30 4.01 11.24
N ALA A 329 19.27 4.92 11.23
CA ALA A 329 20.69 4.57 11.20
C ALA A 329 21.13 3.82 12.47
N LYS A 330 20.36 3.94 13.56
CA LYS A 330 20.57 3.17 14.79
C LYS A 330 19.99 1.75 14.74
N ALA A 331 19.13 1.47 13.77
CA ALA A 331 18.43 0.20 13.64
C ALA A 331 18.30 -0.22 12.15
N PRO A 332 19.42 -0.34 11.40
CA PRO A 332 19.41 -0.63 9.97
C PRO A 332 18.78 -2.00 9.66
N ARG A 333 18.83 -2.95 10.62
CA ARG A 333 18.24 -4.29 10.51
C ARG A 333 16.82 -4.40 11.07
N SER A 334 16.28 -3.33 11.65
CA SER A 334 14.89 -3.30 12.06
C SER A 334 14.09 -2.73 10.89
N PRO A 335 13.30 -3.54 10.19
CA PRO A 335 12.69 -3.09 8.95
C PRO A 335 11.74 -1.92 9.17
N ASP A 336 11.86 -0.91 8.31
CA ASP A 336 10.74 -0.05 7.95
C ASP A 336 10.08 -0.61 6.68
N ILE A 337 9.77 -1.91 6.66
CA ILE A 337 9.22 -2.58 5.47
C ILE A 337 7.84 -2.00 5.14
N ALA A 338 7.58 -1.93 3.82
CA ALA A 338 6.49 -1.28 3.09
C ALA A 338 5.03 -1.58 3.50
N ALA A 339 4.75 -2.36 4.55
CA ALA A 339 3.38 -2.55 5.05
C ALA A 339 2.79 -1.32 5.78
N ARG A 340 3.54 -0.20 5.87
CA ARG A 340 3.04 1.07 6.41
C ARG A 340 2.78 2.14 5.35
N THR A 341 3.18 1.94 4.10
CA THR A 341 3.00 2.92 3.02
C THR A 341 2.47 2.33 1.70
N GLY A 342 1.93 1.11 1.72
CA GLY A 342 1.11 0.55 0.66
C GLY A 342 0.18 -0.51 1.20
#